data_AF-A0A2T4CLR9-F1
#
_entry.id   AF-A0A2T4CLR9-F1
#
_cell.length_a   1.000
_cell.length_b   1.000
_cell.length_c   1.000
_cell.angle_alpha   90.00
_cell.angle_beta   90.00
_cell.angle_gamma   90.00
#
_symmetry.space_group_name_H-M   'P 1'
#
loop_
_entity.id
_entity.type
_entity.pdbx_description
1 polymer ?
#
loop_
_entity_poly.entity_id
_entity_poly.type
_entity_poly.pdbx_seq_one_letter_code
_entity_poly.pdbx_strand_id
1 'polypeptide(L)'
;QACPIQHIHVSDRHHLGATRLHAEQEGVAALGQVIAASELNQALYNACQSQQNIQWMGDHRVVATAATRAERTVTLESGAGDTVSMTCQLLVGADGNKSAVRAALDIPVVSTHYDQQGIIAVLQLADGLNGWAYERFTPYGPVALLPMPNRQASLVWSMPPDEAEATMNLPAAEFVRAAQHAFGFRAGRFTDVTMRTQYPLQLHLAERSVAHRAVLIGNASHSLHPIAGQGFNL
;
A
#
# COMPACT_ATOMS: atom_id res chain seq x y z
N GLN A 1 9.34 13.78 -4.92
CA GLN A 1 10.04 13.52 -6.19
C GLN A 1 9.89 12.05 -6.54
N ALA A 2 9.52 11.72 -7.79
CA ALA A 2 9.35 10.33 -8.22
C ALA A 2 10.66 9.69 -8.69
N CYS A 3 10.83 8.39 -8.44
CA CYS A 3 11.93 7.59 -8.97
C CYS A 3 11.43 6.63 -10.07
N PRO A 4 11.94 6.74 -11.31
CA PRO A 4 11.50 5.89 -12.40
C PRO A 4 12.02 4.46 -12.23
N ILE A 5 11.16 3.49 -12.52
CA ILE A 5 11.55 2.09 -12.74
C ILE A 5 11.79 1.94 -14.24
N GLN A 6 13.04 1.83 -14.65
CA GLN A 6 13.43 1.64 -16.05
C GLN A 6 13.58 0.17 -16.39
N HIS A 7 13.87 -0.65 -15.38
CA HIS A 7 14.14 -2.07 -15.52
C HIS A 7 13.47 -2.84 -14.39
N ILE A 8 12.87 -3.97 -14.71
CA ILE A 8 12.32 -4.90 -13.71
C ILE A 8 13.04 -6.21 -13.85
N HIS A 9 13.47 -6.77 -12.72
CA HIS A 9 14.07 -8.09 -12.65
C HIS A 9 13.28 -8.99 -11.71
N VAL A 10 12.61 -9.99 -12.26
CA VAL A 10 11.85 -11.00 -11.49
C VAL A 10 12.61 -12.32 -11.51
N SER A 11 12.75 -12.95 -10.34
CA SER A 11 13.37 -14.29 -10.23
C SER A 11 12.73 -15.11 -9.13
N ASP A 12 12.98 -16.41 -9.18
CA ASP A 12 12.52 -17.35 -8.15
C ASP A 12 13.71 -18.05 -7.49
N ARG A 13 13.74 -18.06 -6.16
CA ARG A 13 14.82 -18.64 -5.38
C ARG A 13 14.76 -20.17 -5.49
N HIS A 14 15.90 -20.78 -5.82
CA HIS A 14 16.06 -22.22 -6.07
C HIS A 14 15.56 -22.72 -7.44
N HIS A 15 15.01 -21.84 -8.28
CA HIS A 15 14.61 -22.18 -9.64
C HIS A 15 15.53 -21.53 -10.69
N LEU A 16 15.68 -22.20 -11.83
CA LEU A 16 16.36 -21.64 -13.00
C LEU A 16 15.37 -20.77 -13.77
N GLY A 17 15.75 -19.51 -13.99
CA GLY A 17 14.93 -18.58 -14.75
C GLY A 17 14.88 -17.19 -14.11
N ALA A 18 14.83 -16.18 -14.96
CA ALA A 18 14.55 -14.82 -14.55
C ALA A 18 13.87 -14.10 -15.71
N THR A 19 12.90 -13.25 -15.39
CA THR A 19 12.28 -12.35 -16.35
C THR A 19 12.88 -10.97 -16.17
N ARG A 20 13.25 -10.34 -17.28
CA ARG A 20 13.75 -8.97 -17.32
C ARG A 20 12.87 -8.16 -18.25
N LEU A 21 12.40 -7.02 -17.76
CA LEU A 21 11.63 -6.05 -18.56
C LEU A 21 12.42 -4.76 -18.60
N HIS A 22 12.41 -4.09 -19.75
CA HIS A 22 13.10 -2.83 -19.96
C HIS A 22 12.14 -1.83 -20.61
N ALA A 23 12.04 -0.62 -20.05
CA ALA A 23 11.15 0.43 -20.55
C ALA A 23 11.37 0.73 -22.05
N GLU A 24 12.63 0.70 -22.50
CA GLU A 24 12.99 0.88 -23.91
C GLU A 24 12.40 -0.18 -24.83
N GLN A 25 12.37 -1.45 -24.40
CA GLN A 25 11.82 -2.56 -25.19
C GLN A 25 10.30 -2.46 -25.31
N GLU A 26 9.64 -1.90 -24.30
CA GLU A 26 8.20 -1.65 -24.27
C GLU A 26 7.81 -0.30 -24.90
N GLY A 27 8.79 0.50 -25.36
CA GLY A 27 8.54 1.81 -25.96
C GLY A 27 7.98 2.86 -25.00
N VAL A 28 8.24 2.74 -23.69
CA VAL A 28 7.76 3.67 -22.65
C VAL A 28 8.92 4.36 -21.93
N ALA A 29 8.67 5.52 -21.32
CA ALA A 29 9.71 6.26 -20.59
C ALA A 29 10.15 5.56 -19.28
N ALA A 30 9.22 4.86 -18.63
CA ALA A 30 9.45 4.04 -17.43
C ALA A 30 8.35 2.98 -17.32
N LEU A 31 8.68 1.84 -16.72
CA LEU A 31 7.75 0.76 -16.39
C LEU A 31 6.89 1.09 -15.15
N GLY A 32 7.29 2.09 -14.38
CA GLY A 32 6.57 2.56 -13.19
C GLY A 32 7.30 3.73 -12.52
N GLN A 33 6.65 4.33 -11.51
CA GLN A 33 7.21 5.40 -10.70
C GLN A 33 7.07 5.05 -9.22
N VAL A 34 8.17 5.16 -8.48
CA VAL A 34 8.17 5.01 -7.03
C VAL A 34 8.06 6.40 -6.42
N ILE A 35 7.01 6.62 -5.62
CA ILE A 35 6.73 7.88 -4.95
C ILE A 35 6.44 7.57 -3.48
N ALA A 36 7.00 8.35 -2.56
CA ALA A 36 6.64 8.24 -1.16
C ALA A 36 5.15 8.58 -0.98
N ALA A 37 4.41 7.73 -0.27
CA ALA A 37 2.97 7.93 -0.07
C ALA A 37 2.64 9.28 0.59
N SER A 38 3.50 9.75 1.50
CA SER A 38 3.36 11.07 2.14
C SER A 38 3.42 12.22 1.14
N GLU A 39 4.36 12.17 0.18
CA GLU A 39 4.50 13.20 -0.85
C GLU A 39 3.31 13.19 -1.81
N LEU A 40 2.86 11.99 -2.22
CA LEU A 40 1.68 11.86 -3.08
C LEU A 40 0.42 12.37 -2.39
N ASN A 41 0.19 11.97 -1.13
CA ASN A 41 -0.94 12.44 -0.34
C ASN A 41 -0.92 13.95 -0.15
N GLN A 42 0.25 14.54 0.12
CA GLN A 42 0.37 15.99 0.25
C GLN A 42 0.05 16.70 -1.06
N ALA A 43 0.53 16.18 -2.19
CA ALA A 43 0.24 16.74 -3.51
C ALA A 43 -1.27 16.67 -3.82
N LEU A 44 -1.91 15.53 -3.57
CA LEU A 44 -3.36 15.35 -3.75
C LEU A 44 -4.17 16.25 -2.82
N TYR A 45 -3.78 16.33 -1.55
CA TYR A 45 -4.41 17.20 -0.57
C TYR A 45 -4.36 18.67 -1.02
N ASN A 46 -3.18 19.16 -1.41
CA ASN A 46 -3.00 20.52 -1.90
C ASN A 46 -3.82 20.79 -3.17
N ALA A 47 -3.85 19.83 -4.10
CA ALA A 47 -4.65 19.93 -5.32
C ALA A 47 -6.14 20.08 -4.99
N CYS A 48 -6.67 19.24 -4.10
CA CYS A 48 -8.06 19.30 -3.67
C CYS A 48 -8.40 20.56 -2.86
N GLN A 49 -7.48 21.08 -2.03
CA GLN A 49 -7.65 22.35 -1.32
C GLN A 49 -7.80 23.56 -2.27
N SER A 50 -7.23 23.47 -3.47
CA SER A 50 -7.37 24.53 -4.49
C SER A 50 -8.72 24.52 -5.21
N GLN A 51 -9.56 23.50 -5.01
CA GLN A 51 -10.82 23.33 -5.72
C GLN A 51 -11.98 23.97 -4.95
N GLN A 52 -12.71 24.88 -5.61
CA GLN A 52 -13.83 25.60 -4.99
C GLN A 52 -15.07 24.73 -4.72
N ASN A 53 -15.17 23.58 -5.39
CA ASN A 53 -16.29 22.64 -5.25
C ASN A 53 -16.02 21.52 -4.23
N ILE A 54 -14.89 21.57 -3.51
CA ILE A 54 -14.56 20.59 -2.47
C ILE A 54 -14.61 21.28 -1.11
N GLN A 55 -15.48 20.80 -0.24
CA GLN A 55 -15.51 21.21 1.16
C GLN A 55 -14.84 20.14 2.03
N TRP A 56 -13.86 20.57 2.82
CA TRP A 56 -13.15 19.69 3.75
C TRP A 56 -13.75 19.77 5.15
N MET A 57 -14.04 18.61 5.74
CA MET A 57 -14.49 18.47 7.12
C MET A 57 -13.55 17.51 7.84
N GLY A 58 -12.55 18.08 8.53
CA GLY A 58 -11.63 17.31 9.36
C GLY A 58 -12.26 16.92 10.70
N ASP A 59 -11.68 15.94 11.38
CA ASP A 59 -12.11 15.49 12.72
C ASP A 59 -13.56 14.98 12.81
N HIS A 60 -14.05 14.35 11.74
CA HIS A 60 -15.37 13.72 11.70
C HIS A 60 -15.27 12.27 11.25
N ARG A 61 -16.04 11.39 11.89
CA ARG A 61 -16.18 9.98 11.52
C ARG A 61 -17.63 9.65 11.18
N VAL A 62 -17.85 8.89 10.12
CA VAL A 62 -19.19 8.36 9.79
C VAL A 62 -19.59 7.33 10.85
N VAL A 63 -20.74 7.51 11.48
CA VAL A 63 -21.27 6.58 12.49
C VAL A 63 -22.59 5.92 12.06
N ALA A 64 -23.33 6.54 11.16
CA ALA A 64 -24.56 5.97 10.60
C ALA A 64 -24.87 6.54 9.21
N THR A 65 -25.66 5.80 8.44
CA THR A 65 -26.24 6.31 7.20
C THR A 65 -27.60 5.69 6.92
N ALA A 66 -28.50 6.46 6.32
CA ALA A 66 -29.81 6.01 5.87
C ALA A 66 -30.10 6.57 4.49
N ALA A 67 -30.81 5.82 3.64
CA ALA A 67 -31.17 6.29 2.31
C ALA A 67 -32.67 6.33 2.10
N THR A 68 -33.11 7.35 1.39
CA THR A 68 -34.45 7.45 0.81
C THR A 68 -34.34 7.25 -0.70
N ARG A 69 -35.48 7.30 -1.41
CA ARG A 69 -35.46 7.29 -2.89
C ARG A 69 -34.71 8.52 -3.44
N ALA A 70 -34.75 9.67 -2.77
CA ALA A 70 -34.24 10.94 -3.28
C ALA A 70 -32.78 11.23 -2.86
N GLU A 71 -32.38 10.83 -1.66
CA GLU A 71 -31.09 11.20 -1.08
C GLU A 71 -30.60 10.18 -0.04
N ARG A 72 -29.38 10.38 0.46
CA ARG A 72 -28.79 9.64 1.56
C ARG A 72 -28.37 10.60 2.67
N THR A 73 -28.79 10.30 3.88
CA THR A 73 -28.36 10.98 5.10
C THR A 73 -27.16 10.27 5.68
N VAL A 74 -26.18 11.04 6.13
CA VAL A 74 -24.96 10.56 6.79
C VAL A 74 -24.85 11.27 8.13
N THR A 75 -24.70 10.49 9.20
CA THR A 75 -24.43 11.02 10.53
C THR A 75 -22.94 10.92 10.80
N LEU A 76 -22.37 12.08 11.11
CA LEU A 76 -20.97 12.27 11.43
C LEU A 76 -20.85 12.54 12.93
N GLU A 77 -19.83 11.97 13.56
CA GLU A 77 -19.43 12.22 14.95
C GLU A 77 -18.10 12.96 14.94
N SER A 78 -18.01 14.08 15.67
CA SER A 78 -16.78 14.85 15.83
C SER A 78 -15.84 14.20 16.85
N GLY A 79 -14.57 14.61 16.90
CA GLY A 79 -13.64 14.17 17.94
C GLY A 79 -14.10 14.52 19.38
N ALA A 80 -14.98 15.52 19.52
CA ALA A 80 -15.59 15.90 20.80
C ALA A 80 -16.81 15.03 21.19
N GLY A 81 -17.29 14.17 20.29
CA GLY A 81 -18.46 13.32 20.50
C GLY A 81 -19.80 13.95 20.07
N ASP A 82 -19.78 15.18 19.54
CA ASP A 82 -20.98 15.81 18.98
C ASP A 82 -21.35 15.16 17.64
N THR A 83 -22.63 15.03 17.37
CA THR A 83 -23.11 14.46 16.11
C THR A 83 -23.79 15.48 15.22
N VAL A 84 -23.54 15.39 13.92
CA VAL A 84 -24.18 16.21 12.89
C VAL A 84 -24.66 15.32 11.75
N SER A 85 -25.83 15.62 11.18
CA SER A 85 -26.37 14.90 10.03
C SER A 85 -26.32 15.78 8.78
N MET A 86 -25.92 15.18 7.66
CA MET A 86 -25.83 15.83 6.35
C MET A 86 -26.53 14.97 5.31
N THR A 87 -27.05 15.59 4.25
CA THR A 87 -27.65 14.87 3.11
C THR A 87 -26.77 14.98 1.87
N CYS A 88 -26.81 13.93 1.04
CA CYS A 88 -26.07 13.85 -0.21
C CYS A 88 -26.85 13.00 -1.24
N GLN A 89 -26.56 13.18 -2.53
CA GLN A 89 -27.15 12.35 -3.58
C GLN A 89 -26.47 10.97 -3.69
N LEU A 90 -25.18 10.91 -3.36
CA LEU A 90 -24.32 9.73 -3.43
C LEU A 90 -23.29 9.81 -2.30
N LEU A 91 -23.13 8.72 -1.56
CA LEU A 91 -22.04 8.53 -0.60
C LEU A 91 -20.92 7.67 -1.21
N VAL A 92 -19.68 8.16 -1.18
CA VAL A 92 -18.51 7.38 -1.61
C VAL A 92 -17.68 7.01 -0.39
N GLY A 93 -17.56 5.72 -0.09
CA GLY A 93 -16.69 5.19 0.96
C GLY A 93 -15.28 4.95 0.42
N ALA A 94 -14.33 5.76 0.86
CA ALA A 94 -12.90 5.68 0.50
C ALA A 94 -11.99 5.69 1.76
N ASP A 95 -12.50 5.14 2.85
CA ASP A 95 -11.99 5.27 4.23
C ASP A 95 -11.17 4.04 4.71
N GLY A 96 -10.57 3.31 3.77
CA GLY A 96 -9.57 2.28 4.04
C GLY A 96 -10.12 0.94 4.55
N ASN A 97 -9.20 0.06 4.98
CA ASN A 97 -9.53 -1.34 5.31
C ASN A 97 -10.60 -1.48 6.40
N LYS A 98 -10.60 -0.57 7.39
CA LYS A 98 -11.58 -0.52 8.48
C LYS A 98 -12.69 0.51 8.20
N SER A 99 -13.21 0.49 6.97
CA SER A 99 -14.22 1.41 6.48
C SER A 99 -15.45 1.48 7.40
N ALA A 100 -15.67 2.66 7.99
CA ALA A 100 -16.86 2.99 8.75
C ALA A 100 -18.07 3.13 7.82
N VAL A 101 -17.88 3.61 6.59
CA VAL A 101 -18.95 3.68 5.58
C VAL A 101 -19.45 2.28 5.23
N ARG A 102 -18.55 1.32 4.96
CA ARG A 102 -18.90 -0.08 4.68
C ARG A 102 -19.67 -0.70 5.84
N ALA A 103 -19.20 -0.49 7.07
CA ALA A 103 -19.88 -0.99 8.27
C ALA A 103 -21.27 -0.39 8.43
N ALA A 104 -21.43 0.93 8.23
CA ALA A 104 -22.72 1.61 8.32
C ALA A 104 -23.69 1.24 7.18
N LEU A 105 -23.19 0.68 6.07
CA LEU A 105 -23.98 0.13 4.97
C LEU A 105 -24.34 -1.35 5.15
N ASP A 106 -23.89 -1.97 6.24
CA ASP A 106 -24.07 -3.40 6.53
C ASP A 106 -23.62 -4.27 5.33
N ILE A 107 -22.43 -3.97 4.82
CA ILE A 107 -21.80 -4.72 3.72
C ILE A 107 -20.75 -5.65 4.34
N PRO A 108 -20.96 -6.98 4.28
CA PRO A 108 -20.00 -7.93 4.81
C PRO A 108 -18.68 -7.93 4.02
N VAL A 109 -17.63 -8.44 4.68
CA VAL A 109 -16.31 -8.64 4.10
C VAL A 109 -15.95 -10.12 4.17
N VAL A 110 -15.48 -10.64 3.06
CA VAL A 110 -14.79 -11.91 3.00
C VAL A 110 -13.31 -11.64 3.21
N SER A 111 -12.76 -12.19 4.29
CA SER A 111 -11.35 -12.06 4.63
C SER A 111 -10.64 -13.39 4.45
N THR A 112 -9.49 -13.37 3.76
CA THR A 112 -8.58 -14.51 3.66
C THR A 112 -7.24 -14.13 4.25
N HIS A 113 -6.82 -14.89 5.26
CA HIS A 113 -5.54 -14.72 5.93
C HIS A 113 -4.53 -15.63 5.24
N TYR A 114 -3.43 -15.05 4.76
CA TYR A 114 -2.38 -15.82 4.08
C TYR A 114 -1.34 -16.41 5.06
N ASP A 115 -1.57 -16.27 6.37
CA ASP A 115 -0.61 -16.63 7.43
C ASP A 115 0.81 -16.12 7.15
N GLN A 116 0.87 -14.89 6.62
CA GLN A 116 2.10 -14.19 6.26
C GLN A 116 2.04 -12.74 6.74
N GLN A 117 3.21 -12.19 7.02
CA GLN A 117 3.44 -10.78 7.34
C GLN A 117 4.36 -10.18 6.27
N GLY A 118 4.12 -8.91 5.95
CA GLY A 118 5.03 -8.11 5.14
C GLY A 118 5.82 -7.17 6.02
N ILE A 119 7.14 -7.17 5.88
CA ILE A 119 8.00 -6.11 6.42
C ILE A 119 8.25 -5.09 5.31
N ILE A 120 7.91 -3.83 5.57
CA ILE A 120 8.39 -2.69 4.80
C ILE A 120 9.55 -2.03 5.54
N ALA A 121 10.63 -1.78 4.80
CA ALA A 121 11.75 -1.01 5.32
C ALA A 121 12.39 -0.12 4.25
N VAL A 122 13.14 0.90 4.67
CA VAL A 122 13.99 1.69 3.76
C VAL A 122 15.44 1.28 3.97
N LEU A 123 16.01 0.59 2.99
CA LEU A 123 17.42 0.18 3.01
C LEU A 123 18.29 1.28 2.42
N GLN A 124 19.45 1.52 3.04
CA GLN A 124 20.54 2.23 2.42
C GLN A 124 21.43 1.24 1.69
N LEU A 125 21.80 1.57 0.46
CA LEU A 125 22.66 0.74 -0.37
C LEU A 125 24.02 1.42 -0.57
N ALA A 126 25.05 0.60 -0.80
CA ALA A 126 26.37 1.06 -1.20
C ALA A 126 26.29 1.83 -2.54
N ASP A 127 25.54 1.27 -3.48
CA ASP A 127 25.26 1.80 -4.81
C ASP A 127 23.76 1.90 -5.04
N GLY A 128 23.31 2.91 -5.79
CA GLY A 128 21.89 3.05 -6.12
C GLY A 128 21.40 1.92 -7.04
N LEU A 129 20.09 1.71 -7.08
CA LEU A 129 19.49 0.68 -7.94
C LEU A 129 19.53 1.03 -9.44
N ASN A 130 19.87 2.27 -9.81
CA ASN A 130 20.05 2.71 -11.20
C ASN A 130 18.88 2.32 -12.12
N GLY A 131 17.65 2.63 -11.68
CA GLY A 131 16.42 2.35 -12.43
C GLY A 131 15.91 0.91 -12.35
N TRP A 132 16.61 0.00 -11.67
CA TRP A 132 16.13 -1.36 -11.45
C TRP A 132 15.15 -1.44 -10.27
N ALA A 133 14.03 -2.10 -10.49
CA ALA A 133 13.23 -2.73 -9.44
C ALA A 133 13.48 -4.25 -9.48
N TYR A 134 13.55 -4.86 -8.31
CA TYR A 134 13.77 -6.29 -8.17
C TYR A 134 12.60 -6.93 -7.46
N GLU A 135 12.21 -8.11 -7.92
CA GLU A 135 11.29 -8.99 -7.22
C GLU A 135 11.87 -10.39 -7.20
N ARG A 136 11.97 -10.98 -6.02
CA ARG A 136 12.48 -12.33 -5.82
C ARG A 136 11.47 -13.14 -5.05
N PHE A 137 10.90 -14.16 -5.70
CA PHE A 137 10.04 -15.12 -5.01
C PHE A 137 10.88 -16.05 -4.14
N THR A 138 10.32 -16.36 -2.98
CA THR A 138 10.85 -17.32 -2.00
C THR A 138 9.71 -18.23 -1.57
N PRO A 139 10.00 -19.34 -0.87
CA PRO A 139 8.96 -20.23 -0.35
C PRO A 139 7.90 -19.52 0.53
N TYR A 140 8.24 -18.36 1.10
CA TYR A 140 7.37 -17.58 1.99
C TYR A 140 6.77 -16.33 1.33
N GLY A 141 6.91 -16.19 0.01
CA GLY A 141 6.43 -15.03 -0.75
C GLY A 141 7.57 -14.14 -1.27
N PRO A 142 7.23 -12.97 -1.82
CA PRO A 142 8.18 -12.10 -2.50
C PRO A 142 9.10 -11.32 -1.54
N VAL A 143 10.31 -11.08 -2.00
CA VAL A 143 11.24 -10.06 -1.49
C VAL A 143 11.48 -9.08 -2.63
N ALA A 144 10.96 -7.86 -2.50
CA ALA A 144 11.04 -6.83 -3.52
C ALA A 144 11.87 -5.63 -3.06
N LEU A 145 12.59 -5.02 -4.00
CA LEU A 145 13.31 -3.76 -3.81
C LEU A 145 12.87 -2.77 -4.87
N LEU A 146 12.37 -1.63 -4.42
CA LEU A 146 11.93 -0.53 -5.28
C LEU A 146 12.91 0.64 -5.16
N PRO A 147 13.34 1.26 -6.28
CA PRO A 147 14.31 2.35 -6.26
C PRO A 147 13.77 3.57 -5.53
N MET A 148 14.60 4.16 -4.66
CA MET A 148 14.35 5.44 -4.01
C MET A 148 15.54 6.40 -4.24
N PRO A 149 15.36 7.71 -4.01
CA PRO A 149 16.45 8.67 -4.10
C PRO A 149 17.61 8.34 -3.14
N ASN A 150 18.76 8.98 -3.32
CA ASN A 150 19.88 8.93 -2.36
C ASN A 150 20.44 7.53 -2.07
N ARG A 151 20.46 6.65 -3.09
CA ARG A 151 20.90 5.24 -2.99
C ARG A 151 20.11 4.45 -1.95
N GLN A 152 18.83 4.75 -1.83
CA GLN A 152 17.92 3.99 -0.98
C GLN A 152 17.07 3.04 -1.82
N ALA A 153 16.50 2.04 -1.15
CA ALA A 153 15.48 1.18 -1.71
C ALA A 153 14.38 0.92 -0.68
N SER A 154 13.13 0.89 -1.15
CA SER A 154 12.03 0.38 -0.34
C SER A 154 12.02 -1.15 -0.46
N LEU A 155 12.21 -1.81 0.68
CA LEU A 155 12.09 -3.25 0.82
C LEU A 155 10.63 -3.62 1.11
N VAL A 156 10.12 -4.62 0.40
CA VAL A 156 8.92 -5.37 0.79
C VAL A 156 9.35 -6.82 0.97
N TRP A 157 9.21 -7.35 2.18
CA TRP A 157 9.70 -8.68 2.53
C TRP A 157 8.61 -9.51 3.20
N SER A 158 8.06 -10.46 2.46
CA SER A 158 7.07 -11.41 2.99
C SER A 158 7.73 -12.56 3.74
N MET A 159 7.19 -12.91 4.90
CA MET A 159 7.64 -14.05 5.72
C MET A 159 6.54 -14.52 6.70
N PRO A 160 6.69 -15.67 7.36
CA PRO A 160 5.77 -16.12 8.40
C PRO A 160 5.70 -15.15 9.60
N PRO A 161 4.59 -15.09 10.35
CA PRO A 161 4.40 -14.14 11.45
C PRO A 161 5.49 -14.18 12.51
N ASP A 162 5.84 -15.38 12.99
CA ASP A 162 6.85 -15.55 14.05
C ASP A 162 8.24 -15.08 13.58
N GLU A 163 8.58 -15.34 12.32
CA GLU A 163 9.82 -14.85 11.71
C GLU A 163 9.81 -13.34 11.52
N ALA A 164 8.67 -12.75 11.16
CA ALA A 164 8.53 -11.30 11.02
C ALA A 164 8.75 -10.59 12.34
N GLU A 165 8.12 -11.08 13.42
CA GLU A 165 8.29 -10.53 14.75
C GLU A 165 9.74 -10.64 15.21
N ALA A 166 10.38 -11.81 15.05
CA ALA A 166 11.79 -11.99 15.37
C ALA A 166 12.68 -11.03 14.56
N THR A 167 12.42 -10.89 13.26
CA THR A 167 13.19 -10.03 12.35
C THR A 167 13.05 -8.55 12.71
N MET A 168 11.85 -8.09 13.06
CA MET A 168 11.58 -6.71 13.47
C MET A 168 12.34 -6.33 14.76
N ASN A 169 12.55 -7.29 15.65
CA ASN A 169 13.26 -7.12 16.91
C ASN A 169 14.79 -7.16 16.77
N LEU A 170 15.34 -7.50 15.59
CA LEU A 170 16.78 -7.50 15.37
C LEU A 170 17.38 -6.09 15.49
N PRO A 171 18.62 -5.95 15.99
CA PRO A 171 19.42 -4.74 15.80
C PRO A 171 19.55 -4.39 14.31
N ALA A 172 19.67 -3.10 13.98
CA ALA A 172 19.70 -2.62 12.59
C ALA A 172 20.74 -3.35 11.70
N ALA A 173 21.96 -3.55 12.21
CA ALA A 173 23.01 -4.26 11.49
C ALA A 173 22.66 -5.73 11.19
N GLU A 174 21.97 -6.41 12.13
CA GLU A 174 21.55 -7.80 11.95
C GLU A 174 20.36 -7.91 10.99
N PHE A 175 19.43 -6.96 11.05
CA PHE A 175 18.35 -6.83 10.08
C PHE A 175 18.91 -6.66 8.66
N VAL A 176 19.87 -5.75 8.47
CA VAL A 176 20.52 -5.52 7.16
C VAL A 176 21.19 -6.80 6.66
N ARG A 177 21.88 -7.54 7.53
CA ARG A 177 22.50 -8.83 7.19
C ARG A 177 21.44 -9.88 6.81
N ALA A 178 20.34 -9.96 7.55
CA ALA A 178 19.25 -10.89 7.27
C ALA A 178 18.57 -10.57 5.93
N ALA A 179 18.25 -9.29 5.68
CA ALA A 179 17.70 -8.82 4.42
C ALA A 179 18.65 -9.08 3.25
N GLN A 180 19.95 -8.82 3.41
CA GLN A 180 20.97 -9.12 2.40
C GLN A 180 21.02 -10.62 2.09
N HIS A 181 20.98 -11.48 3.11
CA HIS A 181 21.00 -12.92 2.92
C HIS A 181 19.73 -13.43 2.22
N ALA A 182 18.57 -12.91 2.61
CA ALA A 182 17.29 -13.27 1.98
C ALA A 182 17.24 -12.84 0.51
N PHE A 183 17.70 -11.63 0.21
CA PHE A 183 17.66 -11.06 -1.14
C PHE A 183 18.81 -11.54 -2.04
N GLY A 184 20.01 -11.75 -1.50
CA GLY A 184 21.25 -11.96 -2.24
C GLY A 184 21.95 -10.64 -2.61
N PHE A 185 22.94 -10.67 -3.51
CA PHE A 185 23.81 -9.52 -3.81
C PHE A 185 23.53 -8.83 -5.16
N ARG A 186 22.44 -9.19 -5.84
CA ARG A 186 22.13 -8.68 -7.20
C ARG A 186 21.87 -7.18 -7.25
N ALA A 187 21.31 -6.63 -6.16
CA ALA A 187 21.09 -5.19 -5.99
C ALA A 187 22.27 -4.49 -5.31
N GLY A 188 23.44 -5.14 -5.25
CA GLY A 188 24.59 -4.65 -4.50
C GLY A 188 24.48 -4.94 -3.00
N ARG A 189 25.26 -4.18 -2.22
CA ARG A 189 25.39 -4.34 -0.77
C ARG A 189 24.48 -3.37 -0.02
N PHE A 190 23.71 -3.89 0.93
CA PHE A 190 22.94 -3.12 1.89
C PHE A 190 23.86 -2.69 3.03
N THR A 191 23.77 -1.41 3.40
CA THR A 191 24.69 -0.81 4.37
C THR A 191 24.00 -0.37 5.65
N ASP A 192 22.73 0.01 5.57
CA ASP A 192 21.94 0.45 6.71
C ASP A 192 20.45 0.24 6.47
N VAL A 193 19.64 0.39 7.50
CA VAL A 193 18.19 0.38 7.44
C VAL A 193 17.61 1.53 8.26
N THR A 194 16.66 2.24 7.67
CA THR A 194 15.83 3.23 8.35
C THR A 194 14.37 2.83 8.17
N MET A 195 13.52 3.18 9.14
CA MET A 195 12.09 2.86 9.17
C MET A 195 11.80 1.36 8.98
N ARG A 196 11.19 0.71 9.96
CA ARG A 196 10.76 -0.68 9.82
C ARG A 196 9.32 -0.78 10.26
N THR A 197 8.49 -1.40 9.45
CA THR A 197 7.07 -1.59 9.77
C THR A 197 6.65 -2.96 9.29
N GLN A 198 5.91 -3.66 10.14
CA GLN A 198 5.29 -4.93 9.79
C GLN A 198 3.78 -4.75 9.63
N TYR A 199 3.16 -5.52 8.74
CA TYR A 199 1.73 -5.53 8.55
C TYR A 199 1.26 -6.93 8.08
N PRO A 200 0.04 -7.34 8.49
CA PRO A 200 -0.50 -8.62 8.09
C PRO A 200 -0.86 -8.62 6.61
N LEU A 201 -0.49 -9.70 5.91
CA LEU A 201 -0.87 -9.92 4.52
C LEU A 201 -2.22 -10.63 4.50
N GLN A 202 -3.26 -9.89 4.13
CA GLN A 202 -4.65 -10.36 4.13
C GLN A 202 -5.35 -9.86 2.87
N LEU A 203 -6.19 -10.71 2.29
CA LEU A 203 -7.15 -10.31 1.29
C LEU A 203 -8.44 -9.93 2.00
N HIS A 204 -8.94 -8.73 1.75
CA HIS A 204 -10.24 -8.27 2.19
C HIS A 204 -11.07 -7.92 0.97
N LEU A 205 -12.23 -8.54 0.81
CA LEU A 205 -13.15 -8.24 -0.29
C LEU A 205 -14.54 -7.95 0.29
N ALA A 206 -15.06 -6.75 0.02
CA ALA A 206 -16.46 -6.46 0.26
C ALA A 206 -17.33 -7.33 -0.66
N GLU A 207 -18.39 -7.96 -0.12
CA GLU A 207 -19.29 -8.80 -0.91
C GLU A 207 -19.96 -8.04 -2.07
N ARG A 208 -20.11 -6.73 -1.91
CA ARG A 208 -20.56 -5.81 -2.95
C ARG A 208 -19.92 -4.44 -2.73
N SER A 209 -19.63 -3.74 -3.82
CA SER A 209 -19.07 -2.39 -3.76
C SER A 209 -20.12 -1.29 -3.94
N VAL A 210 -21.39 -1.65 -4.17
CA VAL A 210 -22.47 -0.70 -4.43
C VAL A 210 -23.66 -1.00 -3.53
N ALA A 211 -24.29 0.06 -3.04
CA ALA A 211 -25.60 0.05 -2.39
C ALA A 211 -26.44 1.21 -2.92
N HIS A 212 -27.72 1.29 -2.53
CA HIS A 212 -28.59 2.37 -2.97
C HIS A 212 -28.00 3.74 -2.58
N ARG A 213 -27.64 4.56 -3.58
CA ARG A 213 -26.97 5.86 -3.39
C ARG A 213 -25.65 5.79 -2.60
N ALA A 214 -24.93 4.67 -2.68
CA ALA A 214 -23.59 4.56 -2.11
C ALA A 214 -22.67 3.64 -2.93
N VAL A 215 -21.38 3.94 -2.94
CA VAL A 215 -20.33 3.11 -3.56
C VAL A 215 -19.09 3.08 -2.67
N LEU A 216 -18.41 1.94 -2.62
CA LEU A 216 -17.13 1.74 -1.95
C LEU A 216 -16.01 1.70 -2.99
N ILE A 217 -14.90 2.37 -2.73
CA ILE A 217 -13.73 2.40 -3.61
C ILE A 217 -12.43 2.13 -2.84
N GLY A 218 -11.41 1.67 -3.56
CA GLY A 218 -10.10 1.33 -3.00
C GLY A 218 -10.20 0.36 -1.81
N ASN A 219 -9.40 0.61 -0.78
CA ASN A 219 -9.29 -0.22 0.41
C ASN A 219 -10.59 -0.37 1.24
N ALA A 220 -11.60 0.49 1.04
CA ALA A 220 -12.91 0.28 1.64
C ALA A 220 -13.67 -0.89 0.99
N SER A 221 -13.42 -1.12 -0.31
CA SER A 221 -14.02 -2.17 -1.13
C SER A 221 -13.14 -3.42 -1.19
N HIS A 222 -11.84 -3.27 -1.43
CA HIS A 222 -10.90 -4.38 -1.53
C HIS A 222 -9.52 -4.01 -0.98
N SER A 223 -8.91 -4.90 -0.19
CA SER A 223 -7.50 -4.82 0.17
C SER A 223 -6.81 -6.08 -0.31
N LEU A 224 -5.83 -5.92 -1.20
CA LEU A 224 -5.09 -7.01 -1.82
C LEU A 224 -3.70 -7.14 -1.20
N HIS A 225 -3.10 -8.33 -1.36
CA HIS A 225 -1.68 -8.52 -1.07
C HIS A 225 -0.89 -7.47 -1.88
N PRO A 226 0.01 -6.69 -1.26
CA PRO A 226 0.83 -5.71 -1.96
C PRO A 226 1.90 -6.41 -2.80
N ILE A 227 1.48 -7.00 -3.92
CA ILE A 227 2.38 -7.37 -5.00
C ILE A 227 2.79 -6.07 -5.67
N ALA A 228 4.09 -5.81 -5.78
CA ALA A 228 4.66 -4.65 -6.49
C ALA A 228 4.08 -3.26 -6.14
N GLY A 229 3.58 -3.03 -4.92
CA GLY A 229 3.00 -1.74 -4.55
C GLY A 229 1.66 -1.41 -5.25
N GLN A 230 0.92 -2.43 -5.72
CA GLN A 230 -0.33 -2.24 -6.45
C GLN A 230 -1.49 -1.68 -5.62
N GLY A 231 -1.43 -1.71 -4.29
CA GLY A 231 -2.56 -1.34 -3.43
C GLY A 231 -3.11 0.07 -3.64
N PHE A 232 -2.29 1.05 -4.05
CA PHE A 232 -2.78 2.40 -4.41
C PHE A 232 -3.28 2.49 -5.86
N ASN A 233 -2.78 1.64 -6.75
CA ASN A 233 -3.10 1.67 -8.18
C ASN A 233 -4.47 1.05 -8.50
N LEU A 234 -5.05 0.34 -7.54
CA LEU A 234 -6.33 -0.38 -7.63
C LEU A 234 -7.43 0.41 -6.91
#